data_AF-A0A6V7JRM2-F1
#
_entry.id   AF-A0A6V7JRM2-F1
#
_cell.length_a   1.000
_cell.length_b   1.000
_cell.length_c   1.000
_cell.angle_alpha   90.00
_cell.angle_beta   90.00
_cell.angle_gamma   90.00
#
_symmetry.space_group_name_H-M   'P 1'
#
loop_
_entity.id
_entity.type
_entity.pdbx_description
1 polymer ?
#
loop_
_entity_poly.entity_id
_entity_poly.type
_entity_poly.pdbx_seq_one_letter_code
_entity_poly.pdbx_strand_id
1 'polypeptide(L)'
;GFNYPPEAGYALDPKNGPRYYMLETHYTNPLLDNFITDSSGLRLVYTNQLRTHDAGILSVGIDPNWRHIIPPGQREVVSEGHCVADCTGQTIPDSGVNMFAVIMHTHQLGRKVRLRQIRNGEELPPIAADTNYDPNYQEYRRLQRPAKVYP
;
A
#
# COMPACT_ATOMS: atom_id res chain seq x y z
N GLY A 1 -2.72 -15.27 -1.42
CA GLY A 1 -2.65 -14.50 -2.67
C GLY A 1 -3.79 -13.51 -2.70
N PHE A 2 -3.66 -12.40 -3.45
CA PHE A 2 -4.70 -11.38 -3.54
C PHE A 2 -5.47 -11.50 -4.86
N ASN A 3 -6.80 -11.36 -4.81
CA ASN A 3 -7.66 -11.37 -5.99
C ASN A 3 -8.27 -9.98 -6.18
N TYR A 4 -8.10 -9.42 -7.38
CA TYR A 4 -8.75 -8.18 -7.76
C TYR A 4 -10.28 -8.34 -7.85
N PRO A 5 -11.07 -7.30 -7.51
CA PRO A 5 -12.51 -7.35 -7.61
C PRO A 5 -12.97 -7.49 -9.08
N PRO A 6 -14.15 -8.07 -9.37
CA PRO A 6 -14.59 -8.38 -10.73
C PRO A 6 -14.52 -7.22 -11.72
N GLU A 7 -14.78 -6.00 -11.24
CA GLU A 7 -14.84 -4.77 -12.01
C GLU A 7 -13.47 -4.18 -12.36
N ALA A 8 -12.37 -4.58 -11.71
CA ALA A 8 -11.06 -3.95 -11.89
C ALA A 8 -9.89 -4.95 -12.00
N GLY A 9 -8.83 -4.60 -12.71
CA GLY A 9 -7.60 -5.39 -12.80
C GLY A 9 -6.38 -4.52 -13.09
N TYR A 10 -5.18 -4.98 -12.73
CA TYR A 10 -3.96 -4.22 -13.04
C TYR A 10 -3.62 -4.37 -14.53
N ALA A 11 -3.56 -3.26 -15.25
CA ALA A 11 -3.33 -3.27 -16.69
C ALA A 11 -1.91 -3.73 -17.03
N LEU A 12 -1.80 -4.69 -17.95
CA LEU A 12 -0.55 -5.14 -18.54
C LEU A 12 -0.61 -4.81 -20.04
N ASP A 13 -0.33 -3.55 -20.42
CA ASP A 13 -0.38 -3.11 -21.81
C ASP A 13 0.92 -3.54 -22.55
N PRO A 14 0.86 -4.45 -23.53
CA PRO A 14 2.06 -4.90 -24.26
C PRO A 14 2.59 -3.87 -25.27
N LYS A 15 1.81 -2.84 -25.65
CA LYS A 15 2.18 -1.83 -26.64
C LYS A 15 2.67 -0.54 -26.00
N ASN A 16 1.94 -0.03 -25.00
CA ASN A 16 2.25 1.25 -24.35
C ASN A 16 2.66 1.09 -22.88
N GLY A 17 2.58 -0.12 -22.32
CA GLY A 17 2.95 -0.39 -20.94
C GLY A 17 4.44 -0.67 -20.75
N PRO A 18 4.85 -1.02 -19.53
CA PRO A 18 6.24 -1.34 -19.22
C PRO A 18 6.72 -2.57 -19.98
N ARG A 19 7.89 -2.46 -20.61
CA ARG A 19 8.52 -3.56 -21.37
C ARG A 19 9.14 -4.63 -20.48
N TYR A 20 9.56 -4.26 -19.27
CA TYR A 20 10.21 -5.13 -18.30
C TYR A 20 9.54 -4.96 -16.93
N TYR A 21 9.54 -6.04 -16.15
CA TYR A 21 9.09 -6.05 -14.77
C TYR A 21 10.28 -6.36 -13.87
N MET A 22 10.41 -5.61 -12.79
CA MET A 22 11.45 -5.81 -11.79
C MET A 22 10.85 -6.55 -10.59
N LEU A 23 11.46 -7.67 -10.22
CA LEU A 23 11.21 -8.32 -8.95
C LEU A 23 12.34 -7.94 -7.99
N GLU A 24 11.99 -7.24 -6.92
CA GLU A 24 12.88 -6.95 -5.81
C GLU A 24 12.54 -7.87 -4.64
N THR A 25 13.53 -8.63 -4.15
CA THR A 25 13.35 -9.57 -3.04
C THR A 25 14.16 -9.10 -1.84
N HIS A 26 13.49 -8.94 -0.70
CA HIS A 26 14.14 -8.58 0.56
C HIS A 26 14.51 -9.85 1.34
N TYR A 27 15.81 -10.12 1.46
CA TYR A 27 16.34 -11.23 2.27
C TYR A 27 16.80 -10.74 3.64
N THR A 28 16.43 -11.46 4.69
CA THR A 28 17.01 -11.30 6.04
C THR A 28 17.76 -12.58 6.37
N ASN A 29 19.10 -12.52 6.46
CA ASN A 29 19.97 -13.66 6.76
C ASN A 29 20.70 -13.45 8.11
N PRO A 30 20.00 -13.61 9.25
CA PRO A 30 20.59 -13.31 10.56
C PRO A 30 21.62 -14.36 11.00
N LEU A 31 21.56 -15.58 10.47
CA LEU A 31 22.48 -16.68 10.80
C LEU A 31 23.76 -16.66 9.95
N LEU A 32 23.84 -15.76 8.96
CA LEU A 32 24.95 -15.66 8.01
C LEU A 32 25.24 -16.99 7.31
N ASP A 33 24.17 -17.70 6.98
CA ASP A 33 24.26 -18.97 6.28
C ASP A 33 24.94 -18.78 4.92
N ASN A 34 25.88 -19.67 4.61
CA ASN A 34 26.65 -19.65 3.38
C ASN A 34 26.09 -20.64 2.36
N PHE A 35 26.35 -20.39 1.08
CA PHE A 35 26.01 -21.29 -0.03
C PHE A 35 24.49 -21.55 -0.19
N ILE A 36 23.65 -20.57 0.10
CA ILE A 36 22.20 -20.63 -0.18
C ILE A 36 21.95 -20.32 -1.66
N THR A 37 21.16 -21.19 -2.31
CA THR A 37 20.57 -20.93 -3.63
C THR A 37 19.07 -20.71 -3.45
N ASP A 38 18.55 -19.58 -3.93
CA ASP A 38 17.12 -19.26 -3.93
C ASP A 38 16.60 -19.07 -5.36
N SER A 39 15.35 -19.48 -5.59
CA SER A 39 14.62 -19.29 -6.85
C SER A 39 13.19 -18.81 -6.60
N SER A 40 12.99 -18.04 -5.52
CA SER A 40 11.71 -17.50 -5.11
C SER A 40 11.20 -16.43 -6.09
N GLY A 41 9.88 -16.26 -6.13
CA GLY A 41 9.25 -15.26 -6.98
C GLY A 41 7.74 -15.16 -6.82
N LEU A 42 7.11 -14.48 -7.77
CA LEU A 42 5.66 -14.26 -7.79
C LEU A 42 5.02 -15.04 -8.93
N ARG A 43 3.86 -15.65 -8.66
CA ARG A 43 2.98 -16.22 -9.68
C ARG A 43 1.89 -15.20 -10.02
N LEU A 44 1.90 -14.72 -11.26
CA LEU A 44 0.88 -13.80 -11.77
C LEU A 44 -0.20 -14.59 -12.52
N VAL A 45 -1.47 -14.33 -12.19
CA VAL A 45 -2.62 -14.87 -12.90
C VAL A 45 -3.29 -13.71 -13.63
N TYR A 46 -3.40 -13.80 -14.95
CA TYR A 46 -3.87 -12.73 -15.81
C TYR A 46 -4.84 -13.24 -16.89
N THR A 47 -5.54 -12.32 -17.54
CA THR A 47 -6.49 -12.59 -18.63
C THR A 47 -6.32 -11.56 -19.74
N ASN A 48 -6.69 -11.92 -20.97
CA ASN A 48 -6.73 -11.00 -22.11
C ASN A 48 -8.07 -10.22 -22.20
N GLN A 49 -9.05 -10.56 -21.37
CA GLN A 49 -10.32 -9.84 -21.28
C GLN A 49 -10.19 -8.66 -20.34
N LEU A 50 -10.33 -7.44 -20.88
CA LEU A 50 -10.30 -6.21 -20.10
C LEU A 50 -11.49 -6.16 -19.14
N ARG A 51 -11.23 -5.70 -17.92
CA ARG A 51 -12.27 -5.38 -16.93
C ARG A 51 -12.73 -3.94 -17.12
N THR A 52 -13.77 -3.54 -16.40
CA THR A 52 -14.38 -2.21 -16.52
C THR A 52 -13.41 -1.09 -16.12
N HIS A 53 -12.52 -1.35 -15.16
CA HIS A 53 -11.60 -0.37 -14.61
C HIS A 53 -10.16 -0.90 -14.52
N ASP A 54 -9.20 -0.01 -14.70
CA ASP A 54 -7.81 -0.28 -14.36
C ASP A 54 -7.61 -0.08 -12.85
N ALA A 55 -6.95 -1.04 -12.22
CA ALA A 55 -6.54 -0.95 -10.83
C ALA A 55 -5.12 -0.36 -10.72
N GLY A 56 -4.91 0.47 -9.71
CA GLY A 56 -3.61 1.02 -9.36
C GLY A 56 -3.27 0.80 -7.90
N ILE A 57 -2.04 1.11 -7.52
CA ILE A 57 -1.56 1.10 -6.14
C ILE A 57 -1.14 2.53 -5.80
N LEU A 58 -1.68 3.05 -4.68
CA LEU A 58 -1.29 4.34 -4.13
C LEU A 58 -0.53 4.09 -2.82
N SER A 59 0.74 4.48 -2.79
CA SER A 59 1.54 4.48 -1.57
C SER A 59 1.32 5.79 -0.81
N VAL A 60 0.87 5.71 0.44
CA VAL A 60 0.69 6.87 1.32
C VAL A 60 1.35 6.57 2.65
N GLY A 61 2.19 7.49 3.12
CA GLY A 61 2.91 7.32 4.37
C GLY A 61 4.08 8.27 4.50
N ILE A 62 5.07 7.84 5.28
CA ILE A 62 6.33 8.55 5.46
C ILE A 62 7.37 7.84 4.62
N ASP A 63 8.03 8.57 3.72
CA ASP A 63 9.17 8.02 2.99
C ASP A 63 10.30 7.64 3.96
N PRO A 64 10.96 6.48 3.77
CA PRO A 64 12.12 6.10 4.55
C PRO A 64 13.20 7.18 4.46
N ASN A 65 13.32 7.99 5.51
CA ASN A 65 14.25 9.10 5.55
C ASN A 65 14.85 9.25 6.95
N TRP A 66 16.10 9.71 7.01
CA TRP A 66 16.88 9.84 8.25
C TRP A 66 16.35 10.91 9.22
N ARG A 67 15.40 11.76 8.80
CA ARG A 67 14.78 12.80 9.64
C ARG A 67 13.58 12.28 10.41
N HIS A 68 13.01 11.15 10.01
CA HIS A 68 11.96 10.49 10.79
C HIS A 68 12.60 9.69 11.93
N ILE A 69 12.42 10.18 13.16
CA ILE A 69 13.04 9.61 14.35
C ILE A 69 11.95 9.15 15.31
N ILE A 70 12.07 7.91 15.79
CA ILE A 70 11.30 7.38 16.92
C ILE A 70 12.23 7.40 18.14
N PRO A 71 12.05 8.31 19.11
CA PRO A 71 12.95 8.41 20.24
C PRO A 71 12.92 7.15 21.13
N PRO A 72 14.07 6.70 21.65
CA PRO A 72 14.13 5.53 22.53
C PRO A 72 13.41 5.79 23.86
N GLY A 73 12.89 4.72 24.47
CA GLY A 73 12.24 4.76 25.79
C GLY A 73 10.83 5.36 25.81
N GLN A 74 10.31 5.82 24.67
CA GLN A 74 8.95 6.33 24.58
C GLN A 74 7.94 5.18 24.55
N ARG A 75 6.90 5.30 25.37
CA ARG A 75 5.82 4.30 25.42
C ARG A 75 4.98 4.27 24.14
N GLU A 76 4.74 5.45 23.56
CA GLU A 76 3.97 5.60 22.33
C GLU A 76 4.49 6.82 21.56
N VAL A 77 4.71 6.65 20.26
CA VAL A 77 5.13 7.72 19.34
C VAL A 77 4.25 7.62 18.11
N VAL A 78 3.59 8.72 17.76
CA VAL A 78 2.77 8.80 16.55
C VAL A 78 3.63 9.35 15.42
N SER A 79 3.74 8.58 14.34
CA SER A 79 4.41 8.98 13.11
C SER A 79 3.35 9.21 12.05
N GLU A 80 3.30 10.40 11.45
CA GLU A 80 2.28 10.78 10.47
C GLU A 80 2.93 11.23 9.15
N GLY A 81 2.37 10.74 8.04
CA GLY A 81 2.69 11.18 6.68
C GLY A 81 1.40 11.58 5.98
N HIS A 82 1.49 12.53 5.05
CA HIS A 82 0.32 13.16 4.43
C HIS A 82 0.47 13.26 2.91
N CYS A 83 -0.56 12.86 2.17
CA CYS A 83 -0.83 13.43 0.84
C CYS A 83 -1.85 14.56 1.07
N VAL A 84 -1.35 15.80 1.01
CA VAL A 84 -2.16 17.01 1.22
C VAL A 84 -3.08 17.29 0.03
N ALA A 85 -4.00 18.25 0.16
CA ALA A 85 -4.97 18.60 -0.90
C ALA A 85 -4.32 18.90 -2.26
N ASP A 86 -3.16 19.55 -2.27
CA ASP A 86 -2.42 19.79 -3.53
C ASP A 86 -1.92 18.48 -4.17
N CYS A 87 -1.57 17.47 -3.36
CA CYS A 87 -1.14 16.15 -3.83
C CYS A 87 -2.31 15.37 -4.43
N THR A 88 -3.46 15.33 -3.75
CA THR A 88 -4.66 14.69 -4.31
C THR A 88 -5.20 15.46 -5.51
N GLY A 89 -5.19 16.79 -5.48
CA GLY A 89 -5.58 17.68 -6.57
C GLY A 89 -4.80 17.47 -7.87
N GLN A 90 -3.53 17.07 -7.79
CA GLN A 90 -2.68 16.83 -8.96
C GLN A 90 -2.76 15.39 -9.49
N THR A 91 -3.09 14.42 -8.64
CA THR A 91 -2.90 12.98 -8.95
C THR A 91 -4.21 12.20 -9.04
N ILE A 92 -5.27 12.66 -8.40
CA ILE A 92 -6.59 12.03 -8.40
C ILE A 92 -7.47 12.75 -9.43
N PRO A 93 -8.17 12.04 -10.32
CA PRO A 93 -9.09 12.66 -11.26
C PRO A 93 -10.32 13.25 -10.55
N ASP A 94 -10.98 14.24 -11.16
CA ASP A 94 -12.20 14.88 -10.62
C ASP A 94 -13.32 13.89 -10.29
N SER A 95 -13.41 12.79 -11.04
CA SER A 95 -14.37 11.72 -10.79
C SER A 95 -14.04 10.88 -9.55
N GLY A 96 -12.84 11.03 -9.00
CA GLY A 96 -12.29 10.32 -7.84
C GLY A 96 -11.97 8.85 -8.10
N VAL A 97 -11.19 8.24 -7.20
CA VAL A 97 -10.84 6.81 -7.23
C VAL A 97 -11.56 6.04 -6.12
N ASN A 98 -11.80 4.75 -6.34
CA ASN A 98 -12.37 3.85 -5.34
C ASN A 98 -11.25 2.98 -4.76
N MET A 99 -10.86 3.24 -3.50
CA MET A 99 -9.97 2.35 -2.77
C MET A 99 -10.77 1.12 -2.33
N PHE A 100 -10.37 -0.08 -2.76
CA PHE A 100 -11.08 -1.33 -2.46
C PHE A 100 -10.29 -2.29 -1.58
N ALA A 101 -8.99 -2.05 -1.41
CA ALA A 101 -8.11 -2.83 -0.54
C ALA A 101 -6.98 -1.95 0.00
N VAL A 102 -6.41 -2.36 1.12
CA VAL A 102 -5.25 -1.72 1.75
C VAL A 102 -4.26 -2.79 2.21
N ILE A 103 -2.98 -2.44 2.21
CA ILE A 103 -1.95 -3.18 2.94
C ILE A 103 -1.23 -2.17 3.84
N MET A 104 -1.05 -2.52 5.11
CA MET A 104 -0.37 -1.68 6.09
C MET A 104 1.04 -2.22 6.31
N HIS A 105 2.03 -1.34 6.25
CA HIS A 105 3.43 -1.72 6.35
C HIS A 105 4.16 -0.84 7.36
N THR A 106 4.89 -1.49 8.27
CA THR A 106 5.89 -0.85 9.13
C THR A 106 7.03 -1.85 9.40
N HIS A 107 8.13 -1.35 9.96
CA HIS A 107 9.18 -2.21 10.53
C HIS A 107 8.83 -2.64 11.98
N GLN A 108 9.81 -3.19 12.71
CA GLN A 108 9.60 -3.97 13.95
C GLN A 108 8.95 -3.18 15.10
N LEU A 109 9.00 -1.85 15.10
CA LEU A 109 8.44 -1.01 16.15
C LEU A 109 6.94 -0.70 15.96
N GLY A 110 6.36 -0.95 14.79
CA GLY A 110 4.96 -0.64 14.53
C GLY A 110 4.00 -1.49 15.38
N ARG A 111 2.96 -0.86 15.93
CA ARG A 111 1.92 -1.52 16.75
C ARG A 111 0.50 -1.13 16.38
N LYS A 112 0.33 0.03 15.76
CA LYS A 112 -0.97 0.55 15.30
C LYS A 112 -0.75 1.28 13.98
N VAL A 113 -1.66 1.10 13.03
CA VAL A 113 -1.64 1.82 11.75
C VAL A 113 -3.06 2.24 11.40
N ARG A 114 -3.23 3.48 10.94
CA ARG A 114 -4.53 3.99 10.47
C ARG A 114 -4.34 4.82 9.21
N LEU A 115 -5.24 4.64 8.25
CA LEU A 115 -5.37 5.44 7.05
C LEU A 115 -6.63 6.30 7.19
N ARG A 116 -6.43 7.61 7.21
CA ARG A 116 -7.48 8.62 7.42
C ARG A 116 -7.74 9.36 6.13
N GLN A 117 -8.96 9.88 5.99
CA GLN A 117 -9.32 10.81 4.93
C GLN A 117 -9.92 12.05 5.57
N ILE A 118 -9.40 13.21 5.20
CA ILE A 118 -9.85 14.50 5.71
C ILE A 118 -10.37 15.32 4.52
N ARG A 119 -11.54 15.94 4.66
CA ARG A 119 -12.15 16.79 3.63
C ARG A 119 -12.59 18.10 4.25
N ASN A 120 -12.12 19.21 3.71
CA ASN A 120 -12.45 20.55 4.21
C ASN A 120 -12.22 20.71 5.74
N GLY A 121 -11.15 20.09 6.26
CA GLY A 121 -10.82 20.11 7.70
C GLY A 121 -11.59 19.10 8.55
N GLU A 122 -12.57 18.39 8.01
CA GLU A 122 -13.33 17.35 8.72
C GLU A 122 -12.76 15.96 8.43
N GLU A 123 -12.47 15.20 9.48
CA GLU A 123 -12.08 13.80 9.36
C GLU A 123 -13.31 12.92 9.08
N LEU A 124 -13.29 12.22 7.95
CA LEU A 124 -14.26 11.20 7.62
C LEU A 124 -13.92 9.89 8.36
N PRO A 125 -14.84 8.91 8.44
CA PRO A 125 -14.51 7.59 8.96
C PRO A 125 -13.22 7.04 8.32
N PRO A 126 -12.29 6.50 9.12
CA PRO A 126 -11.00 6.06 8.62
C PRO A 126 -11.21 4.96 7.57
N ILE A 127 -10.44 5.05 6.48
CA ILE A 127 -10.50 4.06 5.40
C ILE A 127 -10.08 2.69 5.93
N ALA A 128 -9.07 2.66 6.80
CA ALA A 128 -8.66 1.47 7.51
C ALA A 128 -7.97 1.83 8.84
N ALA A 129 -8.15 0.99 9.86
CA ALA A 129 -7.47 1.13 11.14
C ALA A 129 -7.19 -0.25 11.72
N ASP A 130 -5.96 -0.47 12.16
CA ASP A 130 -5.53 -1.64 12.91
C ASP A 130 -4.87 -1.18 14.21
N THR A 131 -5.54 -1.45 15.33
CA THR A 131 -5.06 -1.09 16.67
C THR A 131 -4.25 -2.21 17.33
N ASN A 132 -4.11 -3.35 16.66
CA ASN A 132 -3.33 -4.50 17.11
C ASN A 132 -2.46 -5.03 15.95
N TYR A 133 -1.82 -4.09 15.25
CA TYR A 133 -1.00 -4.39 14.09
C TYR A 133 0.27 -5.14 14.50
N ASP A 134 0.59 -6.21 13.77
CA ASP A 134 1.83 -6.96 13.90
C ASP A 134 2.65 -6.83 12.61
N PRO A 135 3.89 -6.29 12.64
CA PRO A 135 4.73 -6.20 11.46
C PRO A 135 5.11 -7.56 10.85
N ASN A 136 4.93 -8.67 11.58
CA ASN A 136 5.12 -10.02 11.05
C ASN A 136 3.88 -10.57 10.33
N TYR A 137 2.73 -9.89 10.41
CA TYR A 137 1.49 -10.29 9.76
C TYR A 137 0.98 -9.16 8.85
N GLN A 138 1.44 -9.18 7.60
CA GLN A 138 1.09 -8.18 6.59
C GLN A 138 0.33 -8.82 5.45
N GLU A 139 -0.86 -8.33 5.17
CA GLU A 139 -1.71 -8.83 4.10
C GLU A 139 -2.49 -7.71 3.43
N TYR A 140 -2.90 -7.94 2.18
CA TYR A 140 -3.90 -7.11 1.54
C TYR A 140 -5.28 -7.40 2.16
N ARG A 141 -5.84 -6.41 2.84
CA ARG A 141 -7.19 -6.47 3.39
C ARG A 141 -8.16 -5.78 2.45
N ARG A 142 -9.16 -6.53 1.97
CA ARG A 142 -10.26 -5.96 1.18
C ARG A 142 -11.16 -5.14 2.09
N LEU A 143 -11.53 -3.93 1.66
CA LEU A 143 -12.49 -3.11 2.38
C LEU A 143 -13.90 -3.70 2.21
N GLN A 144 -14.70 -3.65 3.28
CA GLN A 144 -16.10 -4.08 3.21
C GLN A 144 -16.91 -3.25 2.21
N ARG A 145 -16.57 -1.97 2.09
CA ARG A 145 -17.12 -1.03 1.12
C ARG A 145 -15.96 -0.22 0.54
N PRO A 146 -15.87 -0.04 -0.79
CA PRO A 146 -14.87 0.83 -1.37
C PRO A 146 -14.96 2.25 -0.81
N ALA A 147 -13.82 2.85 -0.47
CA ALA A 147 -13.74 4.22 0.00
C ALA A 147 -13.45 5.16 -1.18
N LYS A 148 -14.29 6.18 -1.37
CA LYS A 148 -14.14 7.15 -2.46
C LYS A 148 -13.17 8.27 -2.06
N VAL A 149 -12.07 8.37 -2.80
CA VAL A 149 -11.07 9.43 -2.65
C VAL A 149 -11.24 10.41 -3.81
N TYR A 150 -11.35 11.70 -3.49
CA TYR A 150 -11.48 12.79 -4.45
C TYR A 150 -10.17 13.59 -4.48
N PRO A 151 -9.99 14.46 -5.49
CA PRO A 151 -8.92 15.45 -5.49
C PRO A 151 -8.99 16.37 -4.27
#